data_AF-A0A1Y5GUN2-F1
#
_entry.id   AF-A0A1Y5GUN2-F1
#
_cell.length_a   1.000
_cell.length_b   1.000
_cell.length_c   1.000
_cell.angle_alpha   90.00
_cell.angle_beta   90.00
_cell.angle_gamma   90.00
#
_symmetry.space_group_name_H-M   'P 1'
#
loop_
_entity.id
_entity.type
_entity.pdbx_description
1 polymer ?
#
loop_
_entity_poly.entity_id
_entity_poly.type
_entity_poly.pdbx_seq_one_letter_code
_entity_poly.pdbx_strand_id
1 'polypeptide(L)'
;MAIARTGILAKIVGLSLLSVTTTAAQASFFDQMKDAYQDIEKTVEKNIKSLTHKDNAAIEPEATPVAEASKKTPPATLEKDIILPEHWQSELVVEPTFNDEIFVLQSGLQHSQTVLLVHGLGQNGYKDWLKVIPALEKNYHVLTLDLPGFGNSAAPSGRYSPTNYAQVLSWLVDTYAKGKAAVVGHSMGGAVALRFASGFPDKVSNLTLVDAAGILERTAFLKHMTRLPIRPEQAPKPLQKLGTQLVDLGNSVIELSALTPDPTRILNTNSKYWNRVFNGKPNANAAIALVDENFNDAIHTLPHNTSIIWGAEDPVAPLRTGIMLAGRLANADLAIIEGAGHVPMNSHTDQFNQLLGDAISSNNTKPVISTPLEGTPEDLDCENITGKTYSGHYRHITLEDCTGVVLKNITANSLSIEDSVIEMQNVTVNSDSTALETTESVIVATNLTLAGTIGIMTDGSRLDLAGVSIQGKQAAIKIDNSSRILFSVSDMTSPLFTGNVHGDFREKDRTLDEVLFAKNNPTQDK
;
A
#
# COMPACT_ATOMS: atom_id res chain seq x y z
N MET A 1 -40.45 -10.69 -60.45
CA MET A 1 -39.72 -9.64 -59.73
C MET A 1 -39.19 -10.27 -58.44
N ALA A 2 -38.02 -10.91 -58.52
CA ALA A 2 -36.70 -10.38 -58.10
C ALA A 2 -36.56 -10.39 -56.56
N ILE A 3 -35.97 -11.39 -55.88
CA ILE A 3 -34.58 -11.95 -55.87
C ILE A 3 -33.62 -11.21 -54.90
N ALA A 4 -33.01 -12.03 -54.01
CA ALA A 4 -31.70 -11.94 -53.33
C ALA A 4 -31.54 -10.93 -52.16
N ARG A 5 -31.15 -11.30 -50.91
CA ARG A 5 -30.03 -12.12 -50.38
C ARG A 5 -28.62 -11.65 -50.78
N THR A 6 -27.80 -11.45 -49.76
CA THR A 6 -26.34 -11.69 -49.68
C THR A 6 -25.39 -10.92 -50.59
N GLY A 7 -24.46 -10.21 -49.94
CA GLY A 7 -23.03 -10.38 -50.21
C GLY A 7 -22.39 -9.35 -51.13
N ILE A 8 -21.56 -8.49 -50.55
CA ILE A 8 -20.22 -8.24 -51.09
C ILE A 8 -19.23 -8.37 -49.93
N LEU A 9 -18.77 -9.61 -49.77
CA LEU A 9 -17.48 -9.97 -49.20
C LEU A 9 -16.42 -9.79 -50.32
N ALA A 10 -15.25 -9.30 -49.93
CA ALA A 10 -13.93 -9.70 -50.43
C ALA A 10 -13.51 -9.38 -51.89
N LYS A 11 -12.57 -8.43 -51.99
CA LYS A 11 -11.29 -8.56 -52.72
C LYS A 11 -10.25 -7.76 -51.92
N ILE A 12 -9.05 -8.18 -51.52
CA ILE A 12 -8.22 -9.38 -51.71
C ILE A 12 -7.21 -9.41 -50.53
N VAL A 13 -7.13 -10.57 -49.89
CA VAL A 13 -6.01 -11.26 -49.22
C VAL A 13 -4.66 -10.52 -49.03
N GLY A 14 -4.18 -10.53 -47.78
CA GLY A 14 -2.76 -10.45 -47.38
C GLY A 14 -2.59 -10.94 -45.93
N LEU A 15 -1.80 -12.00 -45.74
CA LEU A 15 -1.70 -12.85 -44.55
C LEU A 15 -1.31 -12.16 -43.21
N SER A 16 -1.96 -12.66 -42.14
CA SER A 16 -1.43 -13.16 -40.86
C SER A 16 -0.40 -12.36 -40.05
N LEU A 17 -0.75 -11.98 -38.81
CA LEU A 17 -0.10 -12.36 -37.53
C LEU A 17 -0.62 -11.50 -36.35
N LEU A 18 -0.65 -12.12 -35.14
CA LEU A 18 -0.52 -11.55 -33.78
C LEU A 18 -1.77 -11.16 -32.93
N SER A 19 -1.79 -11.84 -31.77
CA SER A 19 -1.89 -11.35 -30.38
C SER A 19 -3.24 -10.87 -29.79
N VAL A 20 -3.74 -11.72 -28.88
CA VAL A 20 -4.22 -11.47 -27.50
C VAL A 20 -4.75 -10.06 -27.19
N THR A 21 -6.06 -10.00 -26.94
CA THR A 21 -6.80 -8.82 -26.48
C THR A 21 -7.00 -8.83 -24.97
N THR A 22 -6.46 -7.86 -24.24
CA THR A 22 -7.04 -7.33 -22.98
C THR A 22 -6.57 -5.88 -22.73
N THR A 23 -7.43 -4.89 -22.99
CA THR A 23 -7.21 -3.47 -22.63
C THR A 23 -8.43 -2.82 -21.95
N ALA A 24 -9.61 -3.46 -21.94
CA ALA A 24 -10.84 -2.85 -21.42
C ALA A 24 -11.01 -2.93 -19.89
N ALA A 25 -10.38 -3.90 -19.21
CA ALA A 25 -10.60 -4.14 -17.77
C ALA A 25 -9.79 -3.20 -16.86
N GLN A 26 -8.60 -2.73 -17.29
CA GLN A 26 -7.73 -1.88 -16.47
C GLN A 26 -8.09 -0.38 -16.54
N ALA A 27 -8.67 0.09 -17.66
CA ALA A 27 -9.16 1.47 -17.76
C ALA A 27 -10.37 1.73 -16.82
N SER A 28 -11.22 0.72 -16.62
CA SER A 28 -12.42 0.80 -15.78
C SER A 28 -12.15 1.03 -14.29
N PHE A 29 -11.03 0.51 -13.77
CA PHE A 29 -10.71 0.63 -12.34
C PHE A 29 -10.31 2.06 -11.92
N PHE A 30 -9.46 2.72 -12.70
CA PHE A 30 -9.01 4.09 -12.40
C PHE A 30 -10.11 5.13 -12.64
N ASP A 31 -10.97 4.92 -13.65
CA ASP A 31 -12.16 5.74 -13.86
C ASP A 31 -13.15 5.60 -12.69
N GLN A 32 -13.38 4.37 -12.20
CA GLN A 32 -14.20 4.15 -11.00
C GLN A 32 -13.63 4.79 -9.74
N MET A 33 -12.30 4.77 -9.55
CA MET A 33 -11.65 5.42 -8.41
C MET A 33 -11.77 6.93 -8.47
N LYS A 34 -11.55 7.53 -9.64
CA LYS A 34 -11.68 8.96 -9.86
C LYS A 34 -13.14 9.43 -9.67
N ASP A 35 -14.10 8.70 -10.23
CA ASP A 35 -15.52 8.99 -10.09
C ASP A 35 -15.98 8.82 -8.63
N ALA A 36 -15.49 7.79 -7.93
CA ALA A 36 -15.76 7.62 -6.51
C ALA A 36 -15.21 8.79 -5.68
N TYR A 37 -13.98 9.24 -5.93
CA TYR A 37 -13.40 10.40 -5.25
C TYR A 37 -14.19 11.69 -5.50
N GLN A 38 -14.58 11.96 -6.74
CA GLN A 38 -15.38 13.14 -7.09
C GLN A 38 -16.81 13.08 -6.52
N ASP A 39 -17.42 11.90 -6.47
CA ASP A 39 -18.72 11.69 -5.84
C ASP A 39 -18.66 11.85 -4.32
N ILE A 40 -17.58 11.37 -3.69
CA ILE A 40 -17.30 11.57 -2.27
C ILE A 40 -17.20 13.06 -1.96
N GLU A 41 -16.38 13.80 -2.71
CA GLU A 41 -16.16 15.23 -2.51
C GLU A 41 -17.47 16.02 -2.66
N LYS A 42 -18.24 15.77 -3.73
CA LYS A 42 -19.57 16.38 -3.93
C LYS A 42 -20.57 16.02 -2.83
N THR A 43 -20.54 14.78 -2.36
CA THR A 43 -21.45 14.31 -1.29
C THR A 43 -21.10 14.93 0.05
N VAL A 44 -19.81 15.00 0.37
CA VAL A 44 -19.28 15.65 1.57
C VAL A 44 -19.57 17.13 1.53
N GLU A 45 -19.29 17.84 0.44
CA GLU A 45 -19.62 19.25 0.27
C GLU A 45 -21.12 19.53 0.42
N LYS A 46 -21.97 18.69 -0.20
CA LYS A 46 -23.43 18.82 -0.08
C LYS A 46 -23.89 18.61 1.37
N ASN A 47 -23.30 17.66 2.07
CA ASN A 47 -23.68 17.36 3.45
C ASN A 47 -23.15 18.41 4.43
N ILE A 48 -21.93 18.94 4.24
CA ILE A 48 -21.40 20.07 4.99
C ILE A 48 -22.30 21.31 4.80
N LYS A 49 -22.69 21.62 3.56
CA LYS A 49 -23.64 22.71 3.25
C LYS A 49 -25.04 22.47 3.84
N SER A 50 -25.43 21.21 4.06
CA SER A 50 -26.71 20.88 4.71
C SER A 50 -26.67 20.97 6.24
N LEU A 51 -25.48 20.83 6.84
CA LEU A 51 -25.23 20.92 8.28
C LEU A 51 -25.07 22.37 8.75
N THR A 52 -24.40 23.23 7.97
CA THR A 52 -24.35 24.68 8.23
C THR A 52 -25.73 25.36 8.18
N HIS A 53 -26.74 24.68 7.65
CA HIS A 53 -28.14 25.12 7.65
C HIS A 53 -29.02 24.47 8.74
N LYS A 54 -28.50 23.54 9.55
CA LYS A 54 -29.32 22.77 10.53
C LYS A 54 -28.89 22.88 12.00
N ASP A 55 -27.87 23.66 12.34
CA ASP A 55 -27.54 23.96 13.75
C ASP A 55 -28.47 25.03 14.35
N ASN A 56 -29.78 24.75 14.39
CA ASN A 56 -30.76 25.52 15.16
C ASN A 56 -32.01 24.73 15.57
N ALA A 57 -31.92 23.41 15.75
CA ALA A 57 -33.00 22.66 16.41
C ALA A 57 -32.46 21.44 17.17
N ALA A 58 -32.74 21.41 18.48
CA ALA A 58 -32.49 20.30 19.38
C ALA A 58 -33.17 19.01 18.89
N ILE A 59 -32.52 17.86 19.05
CA ILE A 59 -33.06 16.55 18.68
C ILE A 59 -33.08 15.66 19.92
N GLU A 60 -34.30 15.30 20.36
CA GLU A 60 -34.58 14.22 21.31
C GLU A 60 -34.48 12.84 20.64
N PRO A 61 -34.27 11.73 21.41
CA PRO A 61 -34.00 10.42 20.84
C PRO A 61 -35.31 9.65 20.56
N GLU A 62 -35.59 9.35 19.29
CA GLU A 62 -36.63 8.38 18.92
C GLU A 62 -36.03 6.98 18.66
N ALA A 63 -36.70 5.97 19.22
CA ALA A 63 -36.33 4.56 19.13
C ALA A 63 -36.62 3.97 17.74
N THR A 64 -35.66 3.21 17.20
CA THR A 64 -35.79 2.50 15.91
C THR A 64 -36.54 1.17 16.06
N PRO A 65 -37.51 0.85 15.17
CA PRO A 65 -38.02 -0.51 15.04
C PRO A 65 -37.13 -1.38 14.16
N VAL A 66 -37.07 -2.66 14.50
CA VAL A 66 -36.38 -3.74 13.79
C VAL A 66 -37.00 -3.91 12.40
N ALA A 67 -36.18 -3.81 11.35
CA ALA A 67 -36.64 -3.98 9.96
C ALA A 67 -36.49 -5.45 9.50
N GLU A 68 -37.59 -5.98 8.98
CA GLU A 68 -37.72 -7.30 8.37
C GLU A 68 -36.84 -7.49 7.12
N ALA A 69 -36.40 -8.74 6.92
CA ALA A 69 -35.60 -9.18 5.79
C ALA A 69 -36.25 -8.85 4.44
N SER A 70 -35.64 -7.93 3.70
CA SER A 70 -36.00 -7.65 2.30
C SER A 70 -35.60 -8.83 1.41
N LYS A 71 -36.56 -9.31 0.60
CA LYS A 71 -36.40 -10.40 -0.36
C LYS A 71 -35.25 -10.13 -1.33
N LYS A 72 -34.19 -10.96 -1.23
CA LYS A 72 -33.00 -10.95 -2.09
C LYS A 72 -33.35 -11.29 -3.55
N THR A 73 -32.83 -10.49 -4.48
CA THR A 73 -32.56 -10.90 -5.87
C THR A 73 -31.61 -12.11 -5.85
N PRO A 74 -31.75 -13.12 -6.73
CA PRO A 74 -30.89 -14.31 -6.68
C PRO A 74 -29.42 -13.90 -6.85
N PRO A 75 -28.47 -14.59 -6.17
CA PRO A 75 -27.06 -14.33 -6.38
C PRO A 75 -26.69 -14.56 -7.85
N ALA A 76 -25.76 -13.75 -8.36
CA ALA A 76 -25.19 -13.92 -9.68
C ALA A 76 -24.76 -15.39 -9.85
N THR A 77 -25.27 -16.05 -10.88
CA THR A 77 -24.83 -17.40 -11.26
C THR A 77 -23.31 -17.40 -11.40
N LEU A 78 -22.62 -18.32 -10.69
CA LEU A 78 -21.20 -18.67 -10.91
C LEU A 78 -20.87 -18.54 -12.40
N GLU A 79 -19.94 -17.67 -12.76
CA GLU A 79 -19.52 -17.50 -14.16
C GLU A 79 -19.13 -18.86 -14.74
N LYS A 80 -19.84 -19.30 -15.78
CA LYS A 80 -19.84 -20.66 -16.33
C LYS A 80 -18.55 -21.10 -17.03
N ASP A 81 -17.49 -20.28 -17.04
CA ASP A 81 -16.39 -20.44 -18.00
C ASP A 81 -15.09 -21.00 -17.42
N ILE A 82 -14.98 -21.21 -16.11
CA ILE A 82 -13.82 -21.88 -15.48
C ILE A 82 -14.25 -23.24 -14.93
N ILE A 83 -13.82 -24.30 -15.59
CA ILE A 83 -14.00 -25.67 -15.10
C ILE A 83 -12.88 -25.95 -14.09
N LEU A 84 -13.24 -25.97 -12.81
CA LEU A 84 -12.32 -26.35 -11.74
C LEU A 84 -12.05 -27.86 -11.81
N PRO A 85 -10.83 -28.32 -11.48
CA PRO A 85 -10.55 -29.75 -11.33
C PRO A 85 -11.53 -30.43 -10.38
N GLU A 86 -11.95 -31.66 -10.69
CA GLU A 86 -12.96 -32.40 -9.90
C GLU A 86 -12.53 -32.63 -8.44
N HIS A 87 -11.22 -32.67 -8.16
CA HIS A 87 -10.68 -32.83 -6.81
C HIS A 87 -10.63 -31.53 -5.99
N TRP A 88 -10.97 -30.39 -6.60
CA TRP A 88 -11.12 -29.12 -5.89
C TRP A 88 -12.53 -28.98 -5.35
N GLN A 89 -12.67 -28.49 -4.13
CA GLN A 89 -13.97 -28.27 -3.49
C GLN A 89 -14.23 -26.77 -3.38
N SER A 90 -15.38 -26.33 -3.87
CA SER A 90 -15.83 -24.95 -3.69
C SER A 90 -17.24 -24.89 -3.13
N GLU A 91 -17.52 -23.83 -2.37
CA GLU A 91 -18.84 -23.58 -1.80
C GLU A 91 -19.09 -22.08 -1.60
N LEU A 92 -20.36 -21.73 -1.45
CA LEU A 92 -20.81 -20.45 -0.94
C LEU A 92 -21.23 -20.65 0.51
N VAL A 93 -20.65 -19.87 1.42
CA VAL A 93 -20.86 -20.01 2.86
C VAL A 93 -21.05 -18.63 3.49
N VAL A 94 -21.95 -18.53 4.47
CA VAL A 94 -22.21 -17.27 5.17
C VAL A 94 -21.12 -17.03 6.22
N GLU A 95 -20.39 -15.93 6.09
CA GLU A 95 -19.39 -15.52 7.07
C GLU A 95 -19.96 -14.45 8.03
N PRO A 96 -19.55 -14.43 9.32
CA PRO A 96 -20.23 -13.66 10.36
C PRO A 96 -19.91 -12.16 10.40
N THR A 97 -18.84 -11.70 9.74
CA THR A 97 -18.36 -10.31 9.82
C THR A 97 -19.28 -9.36 9.07
N PHE A 98 -19.63 -9.70 7.84
CA PHE A 98 -20.57 -8.98 6.99
C PHE A 98 -21.93 -9.69 6.89
N ASN A 99 -22.05 -10.90 7.45
CA ASN A 99 -23.28 -11.68 7.52
C ASN A 99 -23.90 -11.92 6.12
N ASP A 100 -23.05 -12.34 5.18
CA ASP A 100 -23.46 -12.67 3.81
C ASP A 100 -22.58 -13.78 3.22
N GLU A 101 -22.97 -14.29 2.06
CA GLU A 101 -22.29 -15.40 1.40
C GLU A 101 -20.93 -14.98 0.82
N ILE A 102 -19.89 -15.75 1.12
CA ILE A 102 -18.60 -15.68 0.45
C ILE A 102 -18.28 -16.99 -0.27
N PHE A 103 -17.54 -16.89 -1.36
CA PHE A 103 -17.00 -18.03 -2.08
C PHE A 103 -15.71 -18.53 -1.44
N VAL A 104 -15.63 -19.83 -1.19
CA VAL A 104 -14.46 -20.52 -0.65
C VAL A 104 -14.04 -21.63 -1.61
N LEU A 105 -12.74 -21.81 -1.80
CA LEU A 105 -12.14 -22.87 -2.61
C LEU A 105 -11.04 -23.58 -1.81
N GLN A 106 -11.10 -24.91 -1.82
CA GLN A 106 -10.14 -25.80 -1.16
C GLN A 106 -9.56 -26.81 -2.15
N SER A 107 -8.27 -27.09 -2.02
CA SER A 107 -7.62 -28.21 -2.70
C SER A 107 -6.52 -28.83 -1.84
N GLY A 108 -5.99 -30.00 -2.22
CA GLY A 108 -4.98 -30.69 -1.41
C GLY A 108 -5.50 -31.15 -0.03
N LEU A 109 -6.77 -31.51 0.07
CA LEU A 109 -7.47 -31.86 1.32
C LEU A 109 -6.85 -33.03 2.09
N GLN A 110 -5.98 -33.83 1.48
CA GLN A 110 -5.21 -34.88 2.15
C GLN A 110 -4.09 -34.35 3.07
N HIS A 111 -3.62 -33.12 2.85
CA HIS A 111 -2.50 -32.55 3.59
C HIS A 111 -2.94 -31.89 4.90
N SER A 112 -2.07 -31.90 5.92
CA SER A 112 -2.38 -31.39 7.27
C SER A 112 -2.01 -29.93 7.46
N GLN A 113 -1.11 -29.36 6.66
CA GLN A 113 -0.70 -27.96 6.76
C GLN A 113 -1.50 -27.10 5.79
N THR A 114 -2.14 -26.05 6.30
CA THR A 114 -2.94 -25.12 5.49
C THR A 114 -2.10 -23.96 4.97
N VAL A 115 -2.24 -23.65 3.68
CA VAL A 115 -1.82 -22.39 3.06
C VAL A 115 -3.06 -21.60 2.66
N LEU A 116 -3.21 -20.40 3.22
CA LEU A 116 -4.30 -19.46 2.91
C LEU A 116 -3.83 -18.43 1.87
N LEU A 117 -4.48 -18.37 0.72
CA LEU A 117 -4.21 -17.41 -0.35
C LEU A 117 -5.28 -16.31 -0.38
N VAL A 118 -4.84 -15.05 -0.28
CA VAL A 118 -5.71 -13.86 -0.19
C VAL A 118 -5.46 -12.94 -1.39
N HIS A 119 -6.47 -12.79 -2.24
CA HIS A 119 -6.36 -12.06 -3.50
C HIS A 119 -6.29 -10.54 -3.33
N GLY A 120 -5.88 -9.86 -4.43
CA GLY A 120 -5.78 -8.41 -4.50
C GLY A 120 -7.11 -7.72 -4.81
N LEU A 121 -7.05 -6.42 -5.05
CA LEU A 121 -8.24 -5.66 -5.43
C LEU A 121 -8.68 -5.99 -6.86
N GLY A 122 -9.99 -6.15 -7.09
CA GLY A 122 -10.55 -6.43 -8.42
C GLY A 122 -11.44 -7.67 -8.43
N GLN A 123 -12.06 -7.95 -9.57
CA GLN A 123 -13.11 -8.99 -9.68
C GLN A 123 -12.57 -10.39 -10.00
N ASN A 124 -11.25 -10.57 -10.05
CA ASN A 124 -10.65 -11.88 -10.27
C ASN A 124 -10.81 -12.81 -9.08
N GLY A 125 -10.69 -12.28 -7.85
CA GLY A 125 -10.81 -13.11 -6.64
C GLY A 125 -9.77 -14.22 -6.60
N TYR A 126 -10.20 -15.44 -6.24
CA TYR A 126 -9.43 -16.67 -6.24
C TYR A 126 -8.72 -16.95 -7.57
N LYS A 127 -9.22 -16.40 -8.69
CA LYS A 127 -8.64 -16.60 -10.02
C LYS A 127 -7.20 -16.07 -10.12
N ASP A 128 -6.82 -15.12 -9.25
CA ASP A 128 -5.44 -14.62 -9.16
C ASP A 128 -4.43 -15.73 -8.80
N TRP A 129 -4.91 -16.83 -8.21
CA TRP A 129 -4.09 -17.93 -7.71
C TRP A 129 -4.10 -19.21 -8.56
N LEU A 130 -4.79 -19.23 -9.71
CA LEU A 130 -4.95 -20.46 -10.51
C LEU A 130 -3.63 -21.08 -10.98
N LYS A 131 -2.58 -20.28 -11.16
CA LYS A 131 -1.23 -20.76 -11.53
C LYS A 131 -0.37 -21.19 -10.33
N VAL A 132 -0.84 -20.93 -9.12
CA VAL A 132 -0.13 -21.21 -7.86
C VAL A 132 -0.71 -22.44 -7.16
N ILE A 133 -2.04 -22.58 -7.13
CA ILE A 133 -2.74 -23.69 -6.46
C ILE A 133 -2.18 -25.07 -6.88
N PRO A 134 -1.99 -25.38 -8.19
CA PRO A 134 -1.47 -26.70 -8.60
C PRO A 134 -0.05 -27.01 -8.11
N ALA A 135 0.76 -26.00 -7.82
CA ALA A 135 2.10 -26.19 -7.27
C ALA A 135 2.03 -26.51 -5.76
N LEU A 136 1.19 -25.80 -5.02
CA LEU A 136 1.06 -25.93 -3.58
C LEU A 136 0.28 -27.18 -3.15
N GLU A 137 -0.79 -27.54 -3.87
CA GLU A 137 -1.70 -28.63 -3.48
C GLU A 137 -1.05 -30.02 -3.43
N LYS A 138 0.15 -30.15 -4.00
CA LYS A 138 0.97 -31.37 -3.96
C LYS A 138 1.48 -31.69 -2.56
N ASN A 139 1.59 -30.67 -1.71
CA ASN A 139 2.20 -30.77 -0.38
C ASN A 139 1.35 -30.14 0.73
N TYR A 140 0.41 -29.26 0.38
CA TYR A 140 -0.36 -28.45 1.33
C TYR A 140 -1.86 -28.55 1.07
N HIS A 141 -2.64 -28.30 2.12
CA HIS A 141 -4.05 -27.99 2.01
C HIS A 141 -4.15 -26.51 1.60
N VAL A 142 -4.58 -26.25 0.37
CA VAL A 142 -4.68 -24.89 -0.17
C VAL A 142 -6.09 -24.39 0.08
N LEU A 143 -6.19 -23.27 0.77
CA LEU A 143 -7.43 -22.58 1.09
C LEU A 143 -7.39 -21.19 0.46
N THR A 144 -8.44 -20.81 -0.26
CA THR A 144 -8.61 -19.45 -0.77
C THR A 144 -10.07 -19.05 -0.75
N LEU A 145 -10.32 -17.76 -0.91
CA LEU A 145 -11.64 -17.14 -0.86
C LEU A 145 -11.75 -16.04 -1.90
N ASP A 146 -12.98 -15.66 -2.22
CA ASP A 146 -13.26 -14.32 -2.70
C ASP A 146 -13.66 -13.46 -1.50
N LEU A 147 -12.96 -12.35 -1.27
CA LEU A 147 -13.30 -11.40 -0.20
C LEU A 147 -14.71 -10.81 -0.45
N PRO A 148 -15.47 -10.46 0.61
CA PRO A 148 -16.75 -9.78 0.46
C PRO A 148 -16.67 -8.60 -0.54
N GLY A 149 -17.56 -8.55 -1.52
CA GLY A 149 -17.57 -7.53 -2.58
C GLY A 149 -16.80 -7.89 -3.85
N PHE A 150 -16.20 -9.07 -3.93
CA PHE A 150 -15.37 -9.48 -5.06
C PHE A 150 -15.72 -10.87 -5.59
N GLY A 151 -15.37 -11.11 -6.86
CA GLY A 151 -15.49 -12.41 -7.50
C GLY A 151 -16.91 -12.97 -7.39
N ASN A 152 -17.02 -14.17 -6.84
CA ASN A 152 -18.26 -14.89 -6.61
C ASN A 152 -18.88 -14.62 -5.22
N SER A 153 -18.26 -13.81 -4.37
CA SER A 153 -18.80 -13.44 -3.06
C SER A 153 -19.87 -12.36 -3.18
N ALA A 154 -20.81 -12.36 -2.23
CA ALA A 154 -21.79 -11.28 -2.11
C ALA A 154 -21.09 -9.94 -1.84
N ALA A 155 -21.77 -8.84 -2.15
CA ALA A 155 -21.30 -7.47 -1.88
C ALA A 155 -22.17 -6.81 -0.79
N PRO A 156 -22.10 -7.28 0.47
CA PRO A 156 -22.91 -6.75 1.57
C PRO A 156 -22.53 -5.31 1.93
N SER A 157 -23.43 -4.59 2.57
CA SER A 157 -23.10 -3.29 3.15
C SER A 157 -22.04 -3.43 4.23
N GLY A 158 -21.06 -2.54 4.25
CA GLY A 158 -20.02 -2.53 5.28
C GLY A 158 -18.78 -1.80 4.80
N ARG A 159 -17.82 -1.64 5.71
CA ARG A 159 -16.52 -1.07 5.39
C ARG A 159 -15.56 -2.18 4.99
N TYR A 160 -15.02 -2.12 3.79
CA TYR A 160 -14.15 -3.14 3.21
C TYR A 160 -12.68 -2.88 3.57
N SER A 161 -12.40 -2.70 4.87
CA SER A 161 -11.05 -2.41 5.37
C SER A 161 -10.23 -3.67 5.60
N PRO A 162 -8.89 -3.56 5.57
CA PRO A 162 -8.00 -4.63 6.03
C PRO A 162 -8.37 -5.16 7.43
N THR A 163 -8.77 -4.28 8.34
CA THR A 163 -9.26 -4.68 9.68
C THR A 163 -10.51 -5.56 9.64
N ASN A 164 -11.51 -5.24 8.83
CA ASN A 164 -12.72 -6.07 8.75
C ASN A 164 -12.44 -7.37 7.96
N TYR A 165 -11.66 -7.32 6.89
CA TYR A 165 -11.26 -8.54 6.19
C TYR A 165 -10.42 -9.48 7.03
N ALA A 166 -9.59 -8.97 7.94
CA ALA A 166 -8.88 -9.81 8.91
C ALA A 166 -9.83 -10.62 9.81
N GLN A 167 -11.01 -10.10 10.15
CA GLN A 167 -12.04 -10.87 10.87
C GLN A 167 -12.62 -12.01 10.02
N VAL A 168 -12.86 -11.75 8.73
CA VAL A 168 -13.27 -12.77 7.75
C VAL A 168 -12.21 -13.88 7.68
N LEU A 169 -10.93 -13.51 7.56
CA LEU A 169 -9.84 -14.49 7.53
C LEU A 169 -9.72 -15.28 8.84
N SER A 170 -9.95 -14.64 9.99
CA SER A 170 -9.98 -15.34 11.29
C SER A 170 -11.04 -16.42 11.32
N TRP A 171 -12.28 -16.07 10.94
CA TRP A 171 -13.37 -17.03 10.86
C TRP A 171 -13.08 -18.14 9.84
N LEU A 172 -12.52 -17.79 8.68
CA LEU A 172 -12.19 -18.75 7.64
C LEU A 172 -11.15 -19.77 8.13
N VAL A 173 -10.10 -19.30 8.80
CA VAL A 173 -9.06 -20.18 9.38
C VAL A 173 -9.66 -21.08 10.46
N ASP A 174 -10.51 -20.57 11.34
CA ASP A 174 -11.17 -21.40 12.37
C ASP A 174 -12.07 -22.48 11.78
N THR A 175 -12.69 -22.20 10.63
CA THR A 175 -13.67 -23.10 10.01
C THR A 175 -12.99 -24.15 9.14
N TYR A 176 -11.96 -23.77 8.38
CA TYR A 176 -11.41 -24.59 7.30
C TYR A 176 -9.96 -25.00 7.49
N ALA A 177 -9.16 -24.25 8.25
CA ALA A 177 -7.75 -24.58 8.40
C ALA A 177 -7.53 -25.75 9.37
N LYS A 178 -6.46 -26.50 9.13
CA LYS A 178 -6.04 -27.63 9.98
C LYS A 178 -5.00 -27.15 11.00
N GLY A 179 -5.43 -26.25 11.88
CA GLY A 179 -4.55 -25.55 12.82
C GLY A 179 -4.16 -24.17 12.30
N LYS A 180 -2.91 -23.76 12.50
CA LYS A 180 -2.39 -22.47 11.98
C LYS A 180 -2.25 -22.54 10.45
N ALA A 181 -2.44 -21.41 9.78
CA ALA A 181 -2.24 -21.29 8.35
C ALA A 181 -0.97 -20.50 8.01
N ALA A 182 -0.26 -20.92 6.96
CA ALA A 182 0.68 -20.04 6.26
C ALA A 182 -0.13 -19.10 5.37
N VAL A 183 -0.03 -17.80 5.60
CA VAL A 183 -0.89 -16.81 4.92
C VAL A 183 -0.10 -16.10 3.84
N VAL A 184 -0.63 -16.08 2.63
CA VAL A 184 -0.05 -15.44 1.45
C VAL A 184 -1.04 -14.41 0.94
N GLY A 185 -0.65 -13.14 0.94
CA GLY A 185 -1.51 -12.05 0.50
C GLY A 185 -0.89 -11.26 -0.65
N HIS A 186 -1.65 -11.02 -1.71
CA HIS A 186 -1.23 -10.19 -2.85
C HIS A 186 -1.87 -8.81 -2.83
N SER A 187 -1.11 -7.74 -3.05
CA SER A 187 -1.65 -6.37 -3.18
C SER A 187 -2.48 -5.96 -1.96
N MET A 188 -3.77 -5.63 -2.13
CA MET A 188 -4.71 -5.44 -1.02
C MET A 188 -4.76 -6.65 -0.09
N GLY A 189 -4.74 -7.87 -0.63
CA GLY A 189 -4.67 -9.11 0.15
C GLY A 189 -3.41 -9.21 1.00
N GLY A 190 -2.29 -8.59 0.57
CA GLY A 190 -1.07 -8.46 1.38
C GLY A 190 -1.30 -7.58 2.61
N ALA A 191 -1.98 -6.46 2.43
CA ALA A 191 -2.36 -5.56 3.52
C ALA A 191 -3.35 -6.24 4.50
N VAL A 192 -4.34 -6.96 3.97
CA VAL A 192 -5.26 -7.79 4.77
C VAL A 192 -4.50 -8.87 5.54
N ALA A 193 -3.57 -9.58 4.90
CA ALA A 193 -2.78 -10.62 5.52
C ALA A 193 -1.88 -10.08 6.65
N LEU A 194 -1.26 -8.91 6.45
CA LEU A 194 -0.48 -8.22 7.48
C LEU A 194 -1.35 -7.86 8.69
N ARG A 195 -2.53 -7.27 8.46
CA ARG A 195 -3.47 -6.94 9.54
C ARG A 195 -3.98 -8.19 10.26
N PHE A 196 -4.27 -9.26 9.51
CA PHE A 196 -4.70 -10.55 10.06
C PHE A 196 -3.63 -11.16 10.96
N ALA A 197 -2.37 -11.21 10.50
CA ALA A 197 -1.28 -11.77 11.28
C ALA A 197 -1.00 -10.97 12.55
N SER A 198 -1.11 -9.64 12.51
CA SER A 198 -0.99 -8.80 13.73
C SER A 198 -2.16 -8.97 14.69
N GLY A 199 -3.40 -9.04 14.20
CA GLY A 199 -4.61 -9.15 15.03
C GLY A 199 -4.88 -10.55 15.59
N PHE A 200 -4.44 -11.59 14.88
CA PHE A 200 -4.68 -13.00 15.21
C PHE A 200 -3.40 -13.82 15.13
N PRO A 201 -2.36 -13.48 15.91
CA PRO A 201 -1.03 -14.06 15.74
C PRO A 201 -1.01 -15.58 15.96
N ASP A 202 -1.90 -16.11 16.80
CA ASP A 202 -2.00 -17.54 17.07
C ASP A 202 -2.59 -18.36 15.92
N LYS A 203 -3.20 -17.73 14.92
CA LYS A 203 -3.80 -18.39 13.74
C LYS A 203 -2.84 -18.46 12.56
N VAL A 204 -1.72 -17.75 12.61
CA VAL A 204 -0.74 -17.64 11.52
C VAL A 204 0.53 -18.39 11.88
N SER A 205 1.01 -19.26 10.99
CA SER A 205 2.31 -19.91 11.13
C SER A 205 3.42 -19.08 10.48
N ASN A 206 3.19 -18.62 9.25
CA ASN A 206 4.11 -17.84 8.43
C ASN A 206 3.31 -16.80 7.64
N LEU A 207 3.93 -15.66 7.35
CA LEU A 207 3.34 -14.61 6.53
C LEU A 207 4.16 -14.44 5.23
N THR A 208 3.49 -14.38 4.09
CA THR A 208 4.09 -13.99 2.82
C THR A 208 3.34 -12.82 2.21
N LEU A 209 4.03 -11.70 2.00
CA LEU A 209 3.49 -10.48 1.42
C LEU A 209 3.97 -10.36 -0.02
N VAL A 210 3.04 -10.31 -0.96
CA VAL A 210 3.31 -10.21 -2.40
C VAL A 210 2.83 -8.86 -2.89
N ASP A 211 3.75 -7.98 -3.30
CA ASP A 211 3.43 -6.64 -3.85
C ASP A 211 2.40 -5.86 -3.02
N ALA A 212 2.52 -5.89 -1.69
CA ALA A 212 1.50 -5.39 -0.76
C ALA A 212 1.20 -3.89 -0.96
N ALA A 213 -0.07 -3.55 -1.14
CA ALA A 213 -0.51 -2.18 -1.43
C ALA A 213 -0.99 -1.46 -0.17
N GLY A 214 -0.97 -0.11 -0.19
CA GLY A 214 -1.62 0.72 0.83
C GLY A 214 -0.96 0.73 2.22
N ILE A 215 0.30 0.32 2.33
CA ILE A 215 1.03 0.34 3.61
C ILE A 215 1.67 1.71 3.89
N LEU A 216 2.14 2.39 2.84
CA LEU A 216 2.67 3.75 2.96
C LEU A 216 1.57 4.74 3.35
N GLU A 217 1.97 5.87 3.90
CA GLU A 217 1.06 6.99 4.17
C GLU A 217 0.29 7.38 2.90
N ARG A 218 -0.98 7.74 3.09
CA ARG A 218 -1.95 8.01 2.03
C ARG A 218 -1.39 8.90 0.92
N THR A 219 -0.83 10.05 1.25
CA THR A 219 -0.24 10.98 0.27
C THR A 219 0.91 10.33 -0.48
N ALA A 220 1.84 9.67 0.23
CA ALA A 220 2.97 9.00 -0.39
C ALA A 220 2.51 7.89 -1.37
N PHE A 221 1.52 7.09 -0.99
CA PHE A 221 0.94 6.06 -1.84
C PHE A 221 0.23 6.64 -3.07
N LEU A 222 -0.62 7.65 -2.89
CA LEU A 222 -1.32 8.32 -3.98
C LEU A 222 -0.34 8.97 -4.97
N LYS A 223 0.73 9.62 -4.47
CA LYS A 223 1.78 10.21 -5.29
C LYS A 223 2.44 9.18 -6.21
N HIS A 224 2.74 7.97 -5.70
CA HIS A 224 3.26 6.89 -6.53
C HIS A 224 2.31 6.52 -7.67
N MET A 225 1.02 6.33 -7.37
CA MET A 225 0.03 5.98 -8.40
C MET A 225 -0.12 7.04 -9.49
N THR A 226 0.13 8.32 -9.20
CA THR A 226 0.08 9.39 -10.21
C THR A 226 1.26 9.38 -11.20
N ARG A 227 2.32 8.61 -10.93
CA ARG A 227 3.49 8.46 -11.82
C ARG A 227 3.26 7.46 -12.95
N LEU A 228 2.11 6.77 -12.96
CA LEU A 228 1.70 5.93 -14.09
C LEU A 228 1.73 6.78 -15.38
N PRO A 229 2.50 6.37 -16.41
CA PRO A 229 2.67 7.18 -17.60
C PRO A 229 1.33 7.34 -18.31
N ILE A 230 0.72 8.52 -18.17
CA ILE A 230 -0.25 8.99 -19.16
C ILE A 230 0.56 9.17 -20.44
N ARG A 231 0.49 8.18 -21.34
CA ARG A 231 1.25 8.15 -22.60
C ARG A 231 1.00 9.46 -23.37
N PRO A 232 1.98 10.40 -23.42
CA PRO A 232 1.79 11.70 -24.08
C PRO A 232 1.63 11.58 -25.59
N GLU A 233 1.95 10.41 -26.16
CA GLU A 233 1.73 10.08 -27.58
C GLU A 233 0.25 10.02 -27.96
N GLN A 234 -0.64 9.89 -26.96
CA GLN A 234 -2.08 10.03 -27.11
C GLN A 234 -2.59 11.43 -26.75
N ALA A 235 -1.70 12.34 -26.32
CA ALA A 235 -2.04 13.73 -26.02
C ALA A 235 -1.79 14.66 -27.24
N PRO A 236 -2.64 15.66 -27.49
CA PRO A 236 -2.46 16.60 -28.59
C PRO A 236 -1.10 17.31 -28.55
N LYS A 237 -0.50 17.54 -29.73
CA LYS A 237 0.84 18.12 -29.94
C LYS A 237 1.24 19.35 -29.07
N PRO A 238 0.36 20.29 -28.67
CA PRO A 238 0.79 21.39 -27.77
C PRO A 238 1.21 20.93 -26.35
N LEU A 239 0.84 19.72 -25.91
CA LEU A 239 1.16 19.20 -24.57
C LEU A 239 2.51 18.47 -24.49
N GLN A 240 3.14 18.15 -25.62
CA GLN A 240 4.43 17.43 -25.63
C GLN A 240 5.60 18.27 -25.11
N LYS A 241 5.51 19.60 -25.18
CA LYS A 241 6.51 20.52 -24.58
C LYS A 241 6.28 20.81 -23.09
N LEU A 242 5.18 20.33 -22.52
CA LEU A 242 4.80 20.55 -21.11
C LEU A 242 5.25 19.40 -20.19
N GLY A 243 5.79 18.31 -20.74
CA GLY A 243 6.10 17.07 -20.02
C GLY A 243 7.14 17.20 -18.90
N THR A 244 8.08 18.15 -19.00
CA THR A 244 9.04 18.45 -17.93
C THR A 244 8.48 19.39 -16.86
N GLN A 245 7.44 20.18 -17.17
CA GLN A 245 6.78 21.09 -16.21
C GLN A 245 5.60 20.43 -15.47
N LEU A 246 5.12 19.27 -15.95
CA LEU A 246 3.98 18.55 -15.36
C LEU A 246 4.34 17.72 -14.12
N VAL A 247 5.61 17.39 -13.91
CA VAL A 247 6.08 16.74 -12.67
C VAL A 247 5.89 17.67 -11.46
N ASP A 248 6.08 18.98 -11.64
CA ASP A 248 5.87 19.98 -10.59
C ASP A 248 4.40 20.33 -10.36
N LEU A 249 3.57 20.34 -11.41
CA LEU A 249 2.12 20.56 -11.29
C LEU A 249 1.39 19.37 -10.64
N GLY A 250 1.84 18.14 -10.87
CA GLY A 250 1.32 16.95 -10.18
C GLY A 250 1.58 16.99 -8.67
N ASN A 251 2.77 17.43 -8.26
CA ASN A 251 3.08 17.73 -6.86
C ASN A 251 2.19 18.87 -6.31
N SER A 252 1.95 19.92 -7.10
CA SER A 252 1.14 21.07 -6.71
C SER A 252 -0.35 20.76 -6.56
N VAL A 253 -0.93 19.88 -7.39
CA VAL A 253 -2.35 19.48 -7.32
C VAL A 253 -2.60 18.52 -6.16
N ILE A 254 -1.64 17.65 -5.82
CA ILE A 254 -1.69 16.81 -4.61
C ILE A 254 -1.47 17.68 -3.35
N GLU A 255 -0.61 18.69 -3.41
CA GLU A 255 -0.49 19.68 -2.32
C GLU A 255 -1.78 20.48 -2.14
N LEU A 256 -2.47 20.81 -3.23
CA LEU A 256 -3.79 21.47 -3.20
C LEU A 256 -4.92 20.55 -2.70
N SER A 257 -4.91 19.26 -3.02
CA SER A 257 -5.89 18.29 -2.50
C SER A 257 -5.62 17.84 -1.07
N ALA A 258 -4.37 17.96 -0.60
CA ALA A 258 -4.03 17.87 0.81
C ALA A 258 -4.34 19.18 1.59
N LEU A 259 -4.69 20.27 0.90
CA LEU A 259 -5.25 21.49 1.47
C LEU A 259 -6.79 21.47 1.53
N THR A 260 -7.47 20.53 0.85
CA THR A 260 -8.91 20.31 1.01
C THR A 260 -9.18 19.37 2.19
N PRO A 261 -10.30 19.52 2.93
CA PRO A 261 -10.59 18.64 4.07
C PRO A 261 -10.67 17.19 3.60
N ASP A 262 -9.83 16.31 4.15
CA ASP A 262 -9.86 14.89 3.82
C ASP A 262 -11.28 14.34 4.04
N PRO A 263 -12.00 13.94 2.98
CA PRO A 263 -13.37 13.48 3.13
C PRO A 263 -13.43 12.17 3.92
N THR A 264 -12.36 11.36 3.97
CA THR A 264 -12.33 10.15 4.81
C THR A 264 -12.48 10.51 6.27
N ARG A 265 -11.95 11.64 6.73
CA ARG A 265 -12.08 12.09 8.13
C ARG A 265 -13.54 12.25 8.55
N ILE A 266 -14.42 12.69 7.64
CA ILE A 266 -15.86 12.81 7.89
C ILE A 266 -16.54 11.44 7.71
N LEU A 267 -16.18 10.67 6.68
CA LEU A 267 -16.74 9.33 6.44
C LEU A 267 -16.42 8.33 7.57
N ASN A 268 -15.25 8.45 8.19
CA ASN A 268 -14.78 7.59 9.28
C ASN A 268 -15.52 7.81 10.60
N THR A 269 -16.24 8.93 10.76
CA THR A 269 -17.01 9.20 11.98
C THR A 269 -18.32 8.42 12.06
N ASN A 270 -18.84 7.89 10.94
CA ASN A 270 -20.13 7.21 10.93
C ASN A 270 -20.27 6.21 9.77
N SER A 271 -20.43 4.93 10.13
CA SER A 271 -20.59 3.80 9.20
C SER A 271 -21.79 3.94 8.23
N LYS A 272 -22.84 4.68 8.61
CA LYS A 272 -23.99 4.94 7.73
C LYS A 272 -23.62 5.82 6.53
N TYR A 273 -22.75 6.81 6.72
CA TYR A 273 -22.29 7.66 5.60
C TYR A 273 -21.39 6.87 4.66
N TRP A 274 -20.49 6.06 5.22
CA TRP A 274 -19.65 5.15 4.45
C TRP A 274 -20.49 4.26 3.52
N ASN A 275 -21.45 3.53 4.09
CA ASN A 275 -22.31 2.63 3.32
C ASN A 275 -23.12 3.36 2.25
N ARG A 276 -23.61 4.57 2.53
CA ARG A 276 -24.37 5.36 1.55
C ARG A 276 -23.52 5.76 0.35
N VAL A 277 -22.27 6.15 0.59
CA VAL A 277 -21.34 6.64 -0.44
C VAL A 277 -20.82 5.50 -1.32
N PHE A 278 -20.54 4.34 -0.71
CA PHE A 278 -19.92 3.21 -1.40
C PHE A 278 -20.90 2.08 -1.75
N ASN A 279 -22.21 2.30 -1.60
CA ASN A 279 -23.21 1.32 -1.97
C ASN A 279 -23.07 0.90 -3.44
N GLY A 280 -22.94 -0.40 -3.70
CA GLY A 280 -22.73 -0.94 -5.05
C GLY A 280 -21.37 -0.61 -5.68
N LYS A 281 -20.41 -0.07 -4.92
CA LYS A 281 -19.06 0.30 -5.38
C LYS A 281 -17.97 -0.42 -4.56
N PRO A 282 -17.90 -1.77 -4.60
CA PRO A 282 -17.03 -2.56 -3.74
C PRO A 282 -15.53 -2.26 -3.94
N ASN A 283 -15.08 -2.09 -5.19
CA ASN A 283 -13.68 -1.75 -5.48
C ASN A 283 -13.28 -0.40 -4.85
N ALA A 284 -14.13 0.62 -4.98
CA ALA A 284 -13.87 1.93 -4.40
C ALA A 284 -13.93 1.90 -2.87
N ASN A 285 -14.89 1.16 -2.30
CA ASN A 285 -14.98 0.94 -0.85
C ASN A 285 -13.65 0.40 -0.30
N ALA A 286 -13.16 -0.68 -0.89
CA ALA A 286 -11.96 -1.35 -0.44
C ALA A 286 -10.70 -0.51 -0.71
N ALA A 287 -10.58 0.14 -1.85
CA ALA A 287 -9.43 0.99 -2.17
C ALA A 287 -9.30 2.19 -1.21
N ILE A 288 -10.41 2.88 -0.90
CA ILE A 288 -10.40 3.99 0.05
C ILE A 288 -10.12 3.48 1.46
N ALA A 289 -10.76 2.37 1.87
CA ALA A 289 -10.51 1.78 3.18
C ALA A 289 -9.05 1.29 3.34
N LEU A 290 -8.44 0.79 2.28
CA LEU A 290 -7.05 0.35 2.24
C LEU A 290 -6.09 1.53 2.47
N VAL A 291 -6.25 2.61 1.72
CA VAL A 291 -5.34 3.77 1.79
C VAL A 291 -5.49 4.56 3.12
N ASP A 292 -6.63 4.41 3.79
CA ASP A 292 -6.92 5.01 5.09
C ASP A 292 -6.48 4.13 6.28
N GLU A 293 -6.08 2.89 6.02
CA GLU A 293 -5.68 1.95 7.07
C GLU A 293 -4.27 2.29 7.60
N ASN A 294 -4.13 2.41 8.92
CA ASN A 294 -2.83 2.66 9.54
C ASN A 294 -2.15 1.36 10.01
N PHE A 295 -1.10 0.94 9.30
CA PHE A 295 -0.33 -0.28 9.58
C PHE A 295 0.79 -0.13 10.60
N ASN A 296 1.01 1.06 11.12
CA ASN A 296 2.13 1.39 11.98
C ASN A 296 2.25 0.43 13.18
N ASP A 297 1.16 0.22 13.92
CA ASP A 297 1.17 -0.68 15.08
C ASP A 297 1.27 -2.16 14.67
N ALA A 298 0.69 -2.53 13.52
CA ALA A 298 0.75 -3.91 13.02
C ALA A 298 2.17 -4.34 12.71
N ILE A 299 2.96 -3.46 12.10
CA ILE A 299 4.34 -3.75 11.71
C ILE A 299 5.24 -3.85 12.95
N HIS A 300 5.03 -3.03 13.98
CA HIS A 300 5.83 -3.05 15.21
C HIS A 300 5.52 -4.19 16.17
N THR A 301 4.39 -4.88 15.99
CA THR A 301 3.94 -5.94 16.91
C THR A 301 3.96 -7.33 16.30
N LEU A 302 4.32 -7.46 15.01
CA LEU A 302 4.24 -8.72 14.29
C LEU A 302 5.33 -9.73 14.74
N PRO A 303 4.98 -10.88 15.34
CA PRO A 303 5.96 -11.86 15.81
C PRO A 303 6.43 -12.84 14.72
N HIS A 304 5.72 -12.93 13.59
CA HIS A 304 5.91 -13.98 12.59
C HIS A 304 7.12 -13.73 11.68
N ASN A 305 7.75 -14.83 11.25
CA ASN A 305 8.64 -14.80 10.11
C ASN A 305 7.83 -14.40 8.86
N THR A 306 8.29 -13.35 8.19
CA THR A 306 7.59 -12.71 7.08
C THR A 306 8.45 -12.70 5.83
N SER A 307 8.05 -13.44 4.81
CA SER A 307 8.67 -13.36 3.50
C SER A 307 7.99 -12.27 2.66
N ILE A 308 8.76 -11.47 1.96
CA ILE A 308 8.26 -10.43 1.08
C ILE A 308 8.73 -10.76 -0.33
N ILE A 309 7.80 -10.84 -1.28
CA ILE A 309 8.08 -11.07 -2.70
C ILE A 309 7.57 -9.85 -3.46
N TRP A 310 8.40 -9.25 -4.30
CA TRP A 310 8.03 -8.02 -5.00
C TRP A 310 8.49 -8.02 -6.46
N GLY A 311 7.68 -7.50 -7.37
CA GLY A 311 8.09 -7.22 -8.74
C GLY A 311 8.91 -5.94 -8.82
N ALA A 312 10.10 -6.00 -9.44
CA ALA A 312 11.00 -4.85 -9.54
C ALA A 312 10.38 -3.64 -10.28
N GLU A 313 9.46 -3.91 -11.20
CA GLU A 313 8.82 -2.93 -12.10
C GLU A 313 7.33 -2.73 -11.76
N ASP A 314 6.93 -2.97 -10.51
CA ASP A 314 5.54 -2.79 -10.08
C ASP A 314 5.08 -1.33 -10.24
N PRO A 315 4.10 -1.05 -11.14
CA PRO A 315 3.61 0.29 -11.37
C PRO A 315 2.45 0.68 -10.44
N VAL A 316 1.96 -0.25 -9.62
CA VAL A 316 0.78 -0.10 -8.75
C VAL A 316 1.23 0.11 -7.30
N ALA A 317 2.03 -0.81 -6.76
CA ALA A 317 2.57 -0.72 -5.42
C ALA A 317 4.08 -0.45 -5.49
N PRO A 318 4.59 0.62 -4.86
CA PRO A 318 6.00 0.94 -4.98
C PRO A 318 6.86 -0.13 -4.29
N LEU A 319 7.90 -0.61 -4.96
CA LEU A 319 8.94 -1.50 -4.39
C LEU A 319 9.52 -0.98 -3.08
N ARG A 320 9.56 0.36 -2.93
CA ARG A 320 9.90 1.06 -1.70
C ARG A 320 9.15 0.53 -0.47
N THR A 321 7.91 0.09 -0.64
CA THR A 321 7.10 -0.51 0.42
C THR A 321 7.70 -1.84 0.89
N GLY A 322 8.11 -2.72 -0.03
CA GLY A 322 8.78 -3.98 0.30
C GLY A 322 10.11 -3.77 1.00
N ILE A 323 10.91 -2.78 0.55
CA ILE A 323 12.17 -2.40 1.20
C ILE A 323 11.92 -1.87 2.62
N MET A 324 10.93 -1.00 2.79
CA MET A 324 10.52 -0.49 4.10
C MET A 324 10.09 -1.63 5.02
N LEU A 325 9.21 -2.52 4.56
CA LEU A 325 8.74 -3.65 5.35
C LEU A 325 9.89 -4.57 5.79
N ALA A 326 10.83 -4.88 4.89
CA ALA A 326 12.01 -5.69 5.22
C ALA A 326 12.91 -5.03 6.27
N GLY A 327 13.05 -3.69 6.23
CA GLY A 327 13.81 -2.93 7.22
C GLY A 327 13.12 -2.82 8.58
N ARG A 328 11.78 -2.79 8.62
CA ARG A 328 10.99 -2.51 9.82
C ARG A 328 10.47 -3.75 10.54
N LEU A 329 10.22 -4.84 9.82
CA LEU A 329 9.79 -6.09 10.44
C LEU A 329 10.96 -6.80 11.12
N ALA A 330 10.73 -7.28 12.34
CA ALA A 330 11.76 -7.92 13.15
C ALA A 330 12.35 -9.17 12.47
N ASN A 331 11.52 -9.95 11.77
CA ASN A 331 11.88 -11.19 11.09
C ASN A 331 11.34 -11.19 9.66
N ALA A 332 11.90 -10.36 8.78
CA ALA A 332 11.49 -10.33 7.39
C ALA A 332 12.65 -10.35 6.40
N ASP A 333 12.39 -10.98 5.25
CA ASP A 333 13.30 -11.09 4.11
C ASP A 333 12.58 -10.63 2.84
N LEU A 334 13.30 -9.96 1.95
CA LEU A 334 12.78 -9.45 0.68
C LEU A 334 13.43 -10.16 -0.50
N ALA A 335 12.60 -10.81 -1.31
CA ALA A 335 12.95 -11.33 -2.62
C ALA A 335 12.35 -10.43 -3.71
N ILE A 336 13.19 -9.96 -4.63
CA ILE A 336 12.79 -9.13 -5.77
C ILE A 336 12.82 -9.99 -7.04
N ILE A 337 11.73 -9.96 -7.81
CA ILE A 337 11.64 -10.60 -9.12
C ILE A 337 11.86 -9.53 -10.18
N GLU A 338 13.07 -9.54 -10.76
CA GLU A 338 13.45 -8.64 -11.85
C GLU A 338 12.54 -8.84 -13.07
N GLY A 339 12.15 -7.74 -13.72
CA GLY A 339 11.25 -7.76 -14.88
C GLY A 339 9.77 -8.04 -14.56
N ALA A 340 9.41 -8.35 -13.31
CA ALA A 340 8.02 -8.50 -12.91
C ALA A 340 7.38 -7.16 -12.52
N GLY A 341 6.14 -6.97 -12.97
CA GLY A 341 5.24 -5.94 -12.44
C GLY A 341 4.37 -6.47 -11.31
N HIS A 342 3.21 -5.85 -11.09
CA HIS A 342 2.33 -6.08 -9.93
C HIS A 342 1.81 -7.51 -9.72
N VAL A 343 1.87 -8.40 -10.71
CA VAL A 343 1.31 -9.77 -10.64
C VAL A 343 2.38 -10.82 -10.96
N PRO A 344 3.43 -10.95 -10.12
CA PRO A 344 4.54 -11.87 -10.37
C PRO A 344 4.10 -13.33 -10.42
N MET A 345 3.10 -13.71 -9.62
CA MET A 345 2.54 -15.07 -9.63
C MET A 345 1.98 -15.50 -11.00
N ASN A 346 1.58 -14.53 -11.83
CA ASN A 346 1.05 -14.78 -13.17
C ASN A 346 2.06 -14.57 -14.30
N SER A 347 2.95 -13.58 -14.15
CA SER A 347 3.93 -13.21 -15.17
C SER A 347 5.23 -14.01 -15.08
N HIS A 348 5.65 -14.36 -13.87
CA HIS A 348 6.90 -15.04 -13.53
C HIS A 348 6.62 -16.28 -12.67
N THR A 349 5.61 -17.08 -13.07
CA THR A 349 5.00 -18.14 -12.27
C THR A 349 6.00 -19.13 -11.69
N ASP A 350 6.97 -19.62 -12.47
CA ASP A 350 7.91 -20.65 -11.98
C ASP A 350 8.84 -20.10 -10.89
N GLN A 351 9.42 -18.91 -11.14
CA GLN A 351 10.27 -18.22 -10.16
C GLN A 351 9.47 -17.84 -8.90
N PHE A 352 8.23 -17.35 -9.08
CA PHE A 352 7.35 -17.03 -7.96
C PHE A 352 7.01 -18.28 -7.13
N ASN A 353 6.63 -19.39 -7.77
CA ASN A 353 6.29 -20.64 -7.08
C ASN A 353 7.49 -21.22 -6.32
N GLN A 354 8.70 -21.06 -6.84
CA GLN A 354 9.92 -21.43 -6.12
C GLN A 354 10.08 -20.59 -4.85
N LEU A 355 10.08 -19.26 -4.98
CA LEU A 355 10.22 -18.35 -3.84
C LEU A 355 9.12 -18.55 -2.79
N LEU A 356 7.89 -18.79 -3.22
CA LEU A 356 6.77 -19.07 -2.33
C LEU A 356 6.92 -20.43 -1.62
N GLY A 357 7.38 -21.46 -2.34
CA GLY A 357 7.68 -22.76 -1.74
C GLY A 357 8.75 -22.66 -0.66
N ASP A 358 9.81 -21.89 -0.91
CA ASP A 358 10.88 -21.62 0.05
C ASP A 358 10.31 -20.85 1.27
N ALA A 359 9.52 -19.80 1.03
CA ALA A 359 8.90 -18.98 2.08
C ALA A 359 7.97 -19.75 3.03
N ILE A 360 7.20 -20.71 2.51
CA ILE A 360 6.24 -21.50 3.29
C ILE A 360 6.94 -22.67 4.01
N SER A 361 8.00 -23.23 3.44
CA SER A 361 8.72 -24.38 4.00
C SER A 361 9.77 -24.02 5.05
N SER A 362 10.30 -22.79 5.01
CA SER A 362 11.38 -22.35 5.89
C SER A 362 10.87 -21.61 7.13
N ASN A 363 11.54 -21.86 8.27
CA ASN A 363 11.62 -20.87 9.34
C ASN A 363 12.70 -19.87 8.93
N ASN A 364 12.38 -18.93 8.05
CA ASN A 364 13.36 -17.96 7.55
C ASN A 364 14.12 -17.29 8.70
N THR A 365 15.43 -17.51 8.72
CA THR A 365 16.40 -16.75 9.50
C THR A 365 16.97 -15.69 8.57
N LYS A 366 16.84 -14.41 8.97
CA LYS A 366 17.43 -13.26 8.26
C LYS A 366 18.83 -13.59 7.70
N PRO A 367 19.08 -13.49 6.38
CA PRO A 367 20.42 -13.31 5.89
C PRO A 367 20.93 -12.00 6.49
N VAL A 368 21.92 -12.09 7.37
CA VAL A 368 22.67 -10.92 7.83
C VAL A 368 23.43 -10.39 6.62
N ILE A 369 22.86 -9.43 5.90
CA ILE A 369 23.65 -8.61 4.97
C ILE A 369 24.41 -7.61 5.82
N SER A 370 25.58 -8.05 6.31
CA SER A 370 26.64 -7.17 6.76
C SER A 370 27.92 -7.63 6.08
N THR A 371 28.13 -7.18 4.85
CA THR A 371 29.51 -6.89 4.44
C THR A 371 29.77 -5.47 4.94
N PRO A 372 30.64 -5.28 5.95
CA PRO A 372 31.25 -3.97 6.15
C PRO A 372 31.87 -3.58 4.81
N LEU A 373 31.54 -2.39 4.28
CA LEU A 373 32.30 -1.92 3.13
C LEU A 373 33.70 -1.62 3.69
N GLU A 374 34.72 -2.34 3.21
CA GLU A 374 36.08 -2.09 3.66
C GLU A 374 36.55 -0.75 3.07
N GLY A 375 36.93 0.19 3.94
CA GLY A 375 37.46 1.49 3.50
C GLY A 375 37.59 2.49 4.64
N THR A 376 38.57 3.40 4.54
CA THR A 376 38.63 4.58 5.40
C THR A 376 37.52 5.55 4.99
N PRO A 377 36.68 6.05 5.90
CA PRO A 377 35.60 6.96 5.54
C PRO A 377 36.13 8.24 4.87
N GLU A 378 35.66 8.52 3.66
CA GLU A 378 36.01 9.71 2.88
C GLU A 378 34.93 10.79 3.01
N ASP A 379 35.24 12.03 2.64
CA ASP A 379 34.22 13.07 2.50
C ASP A 379 33.65 12.99 1.07
N LEU A 380 32.34 13.24 0.93
CA LEU A 380 31.67 13.32 -0.35
C LEU A 380 31.05 14.70 -0.51
N ASP A 381 31.58 15.48 -1.46
CA ASP A 381 31.00 16.75 -1.87
C ASP A 381 30.40 16.59 -3.28
N CYS A 382 29.10 16.82 -3.40
CA CYS A 382 28.33 16.83 -4.64
C CYS A 382 27.87 18.26 -4.89
N GLU A 383 28.29 18.84 -6.01
CA GLU A 383 27.81 20.15 -6.45
C GLU A 383 27.31 20.01 -7.90
N ASN A 384 26.08 20.48 -8.18
CA ASN A 384 25.54 20.58 -9.54
C ASN A 384 25.51 19.26 -10.32
N ILE A 385 25.25 18.13 -9.64
CA ILE A 385 25.21 16.79 -10.26
C ILE A 385 23.77 16.33 -10.49
N THR A 386 23.54 15.66 -11.62
CA THR A 386 22.26 15.01 -11.93
C THR A 386 22.39 13.50 -12.09
N GLY A 387 21.47 12.73 -11.50
CA GLY A 387 21.26 11.31 -11.83
C GLY A 387 22.34 10.33 -11.36
N LYS A 388 23.20 10.72 -10.41
CA LYS A 388 24.30 9.88 -9.92
C LYS A 388 23.89 9.06 -8.69
N THR A 389 24.36 7.81 -8.61
CA THR A 389 24.18 6.96 -7.42
C THR A 389 25.47 6.87 -6.62
N TYR A 390 25.37 7.01 -5.30
CA TYR A 390 26.48 6.86 -4.34
C TYR A 390 26.17 5.74 -3.34
N SER A 391 27.21 5.00 -2.98
CA SER A 391 27.20 3.90 -1.99
C SER A 391 28.56 3.86 -1.33
N GLY A 392 28.64 3.57 -0.02
CA GLY A 392 29.93 3.62 0.68
C GLY A 392 29.84 4.03 2.13
N HIS A 393 31.03 4.25 2.71
CA HIS A 393 31.19 4.84 4.03
C HIS A 393 31.81 6.22 3.89
N TYR A 394 31.18 7.22 4.49
CA TYR A 394 31.60 8.59 4.42
C TYR A 394 31.77 9.18 5.82
N ARG A 395 32.61 10.20 5.98
CA ARG A 395 32.59 11.03 7.21
C ARG A 395 31.49 12.06 7.05
N HIS A 396 31.64 12.93 6.07
CA HIS A 396 30.67 13.97 5.76
C HIS A 396 30.19 13.82 4.32
N ILE A 397 28.88 13.97 4.12
CA ILE A 397 28.28 14.07 2.80
C ILE A 397 27.64 15.45 2.69
N THR A 398 28.04 16.22 1.68
CA THR A 398 27.49 17.53 1.34
C THR A 398 26.94 17.44 -0.08
N LEU A 399 25.65 17.73 -0.26
CA LEU A 399 25.01 17.79 -1.57
C LEU A 399 24.39 19.17 -1.78
N GLU A 400 24.83 19.90 -2.81
CA GLU A 400 24.35 21.24 -3.19
C GLU A 400 23.96 21.23 -4.67
N ASP A 401 22.80 21.79 -5.01
CA ASP A 401 22.28 21.83 -6.38
C ASP A 401 22.22 20.45 -7.09
N CYS A 402 22.04 19.36 -6.34
CA CYS A 402 22.06 18.00 -6.88
C CYS A 402 20.63 17.47 -7.13
N THR A 403 20.33 16.98 -8.35
CA THR A 403 18.98 16.52 -8.75
C THR A 403 18.96 15.05 -9.18
N GLY A 404 18.04 14.26 -8.63
CA GLY A 404 17.92 12.84 -8.96
C GLY A 404 19.14 12.01 -8.52
N VAL A 405 19.89 12.51 -7.55
CA VAL A 405 20.98 11.76 -6.93
C VAL A 405 20.40 10.73 -5.97
N VAL A 406 20.95 9.52 -5.99
CA VAL A 406 20.52 8.39 -5.17
C VAL A 406 21.62 8.03 -4.19
N LEU A 407 21.34 8.11 -2.89
CA LEU A 407 22.20 7.58 -1.83
C LEU A 407 21.70 6.20 -1.44
N LYS A 408 22.48 5.16 -1.71
CA LYS A 408 22.07 3.76 -1.48
C LYS A 408 23.11 3.01 -0.67
N ASN A 409 22.69 2.35 0.42
CA ASN A 409 23.57 1.57 1.28
C ASN A 409 24.77 2.40 1.78
N ILE A 410 24.47 3.49 2.49
CA ILE A 410 25.48 4.42 3.00
C ILE A 410 25.55 4.37 4.52
N THR A 411 26.75 4.52 5.07
CA THR A 411 26.91 5.04 6.43
C THR A 411 27.68 6.36 6.42
N ALA A 412 27.26 7.33 7.22
CA ALA A 412 27.94 8.61 7.35
C ALA A 412 27.97 9.12 8.80
N ASN A 413 28.85 10.08 9.10
CA ASN A 413 28.80 10.81 10.38
C ASN A 413 27.90 12.03 10.29
N SER A 414 27.77 12.64 9.11
CA SER A 414 26.78 13.70 8.86
C SER A 414 26.37 13.76 7.39
N LEU A 415 25.19 14.30 7.14
CA LEU A 415 24.64 14.53 5.81
C LEU A 415 24.02 15.93 5.74
N SER A 416 24.50 16.76 4.83
CA SER A 416 23.94 18.08 4.52
C SER A 416 23.44 18.11 3.08
N ILE A 417 22.21 18.58 2.88
CA ILE A 417 21.53 18.62 1.58
C ILE A 417 20.90 19.99 1.38
N GLU A 418 21.33 20.72 0.35
CA GLU A 418 20.86 22.06 0.04
C GLU A 418 20.43 22.15 -1.43
N ASP A 419 19.30 22.81 -1.70
CA ASP A 419 18.76 23.06 -3.03
C ASP A 419 18.71 21.81 -3.95
N SER A 420 18.37 20.66 -3.36
CA SER A 420 18.58 19.36 -3.99
C SER A 420 17.33 18.46 -3.99
N VAL A 421 17.27 17.53 -4.95
CA VAL A 421 16.25 16.48 -5.05
C VAL A 421 16.92 15.11 -4.93
N ILE A 422 16.79 14.49 -3.76
CA ILE A 422 17.57 13.30 -3.37
C ILE A 422 16.67 12.12 -3.05
N GLU A 423 17.04 10.95 -3.55
CA GLU A 423 16.49 9.67 -3.09
C GLU A 423 17.50 8.98 -2.18
N MET A 424 17.03 8.43 -1.05
CA MET A 424 17.85 7.70 -0.10
C MET A 424 17.27 6.33 0.18
N GLN A 425 18.14 5.32 0.25
CA GLN A 425 17.76 3.96 0.59
C GLN A 425 18.83 3.30 1.46
N ASN A 426 18.44 2.73 2.60
CA ASN A 426 19.37 2.03 3.51
C ASN A 426 20.54 2.93 3.94
N VAL A 427 20.24 4.12 4.46
CA VAL A 427 21.25 5.10 4.90
C VAL A 427 21.26 5.19 6.42
N THR A 428 22.45 5.03 7.01
CA THR A 428 22.67 5.21 8.45
C THR A 428 23.54 6.43 8.69
N VAL A 429 23.09 7.37 9.50
CA VAL A 429 23.89 8.52 9.90
C VAL A 429 23.97 8.58 11.42
N ASN A 430 25.18 8.61 11.97
CA ASN A 430 25.42 8.74 13.40
C ASN A 430 26.36 9.91 13.66
N SER A 431 25.80 10.99 14.19
CA SER A 431 26.44 12.28 14.37
C SER A 431 26.60 12.63 15.85
N ASP A 432 27.66 13.36 16.18
CA ASP A 432 27.76 14.03 17.47
C ASP A 432 26.93 15.35 17.50
N SER A 433 26.60 15.90 16.34
CA SER A 433 25.80 17.12 16.14
C SER A 433 24.46 16.80 15.46
N THR A 434 24.18 17.36 14.28
CA THR A 434 23.00 17.03 13.49
C THR A 434 23.31 15.85 12.58
N ALA A 435 22.41 14.86 12.49
CA ALA A 435 22.61 13.73 11.59
C ALA A 435 22.29 14.11 10.13
N LEU A 436 21.14 14.73 9.90
CA LEU A 436 20.69 15.19 8.59
C LEU A 436 20.27 16.66 8.64
N GLU A 437 20.93 17.50 7.84
CA GLU A 437 20.57 18.91 7.62
C GLU A 437 20.02 19.07 6.20
N THR A 438 18.89 19.77 6.07
CA THR A 438 18.21 19.94 4.78
C THR A 438 17.72 21.37 4.60
N THR A 439 18.07 22.01 3.49
CA THR A 439 17.63 23.36 3.14
C THR A 439 17.01 23.38 1.75
N GLU A 440 15.78 23.91 1.63
CA GLU A 440 15.04 24.08 0.35
C GLU A 440 15.05 22.84 -0.57
N SER A 441 15.02 21.65 0.03
CA SER A 441 15.28 20.38 -0.66
C SER A 441 14.06 19.45 -0.68
N VAL A 442 14.05 18.50 -1.62
CA VAL A 442 13.05 17.43 -1.70
C VAL A 442 13.72 16.08 -1.51
N ILE A 443 13.33 15.36 -0.47
CA ILE A 443 13.93 14.10 -0.07
C ILE A 443 12.89 12.99 -0.07
N VAL A 444 13.23 11.86 -0.70
CA VAL A 444 12.47 10.60 -0.61
C VAL A 444 13.37 9.55 -0.01
N ALA A 445 13.10 9.10 1.22
CA ALA A 445 14.04 8.29 1.99
C ALA A 445 13.41 7.01 2.55
N THR A 446 14.06 5.87 2.32
CA THR A 446 13.56 4.55 2.71
C THR A 446 14.55 3.82 3.58
N ASN A 447 14.09 3.31 4.72
CA ASN A 447 14.91 2.50 5.63
C ASN A 447 16.16 3.28 6.10
N LEU A 448 15.95 4.39 6.79
CA LEU A 448 17.01 5.23 7.33
C LEU A 448 17.14 5.05 8.84
N THR A 449 18.36 5.17 9.34
CA THR A 449 18.64 5.31 10.78
C THR A 449 19.45 6.57 11.00
N LEU A 450 18.88 7.54 11.71
CA LEU A 450 19.49 8.85 11.94
C LEU A 450 19.64 9.08 13.43
N ALA A 451 20.86 9.27 13.91
CA ALA A 451 21.16 9.52 15.31
C ALA A 451 22.04 10.77 15.44
N GLY A 452 21.66 11.69 16.32
CA GLY A 452 22.39 12.93 16.55
C GLY A 452 22.02 13.61 17.86
N THR A 453 22.69 14.72 18.17
CA THR A 453 22.15 15.73 19.09
C THR A 453 20.80 16.24 18.56
N ILE A 454 20.74 16.54 17.26
CA ILE A 454 19.50 16.70 16.50
C ILE A 454 19.45 15.59 15.45
N GLY A 455 18.34 14.85 15.36
CA GLY A 455 18.21 13.80 14.36
C GLY A 455 18.13 14.38 12.94
N ILE A 456 17.14 15.24 12.70
CA ILE A 456 16.96 16.00 11.45
C ILE A 456 16.80 17.49 11.78
N MET A 457 17.52 18.36 11.07
CA MET A 457 17.22 19.78 11.01
C MET A 457 16.77 20.12 9.59
N THR A 458 15.57 20.68 9.46
CA THR A 458 14.99 21.01 8.15
C THR A 458 14.59 22.47 8.07
N ASP A 459 14.95 23.09 6.95
CA ASP A 459 14.64 24.45 6.57
C ASP A 459 14.00 24.46 5.18
N GLY A 460 12.73 24.90 5.08
CA GLY A 460 12.01 25.01 3.81
C GLY A 460 11.83 23.71 2.99
N SER A 461 12.11 22.55 3.57
CA SER A 461 12.25 21.29 2.82
C SER A 461 11.00 20.40 2.85
N ARG A 462 10.93 19.45 1.90
CA ARG A 462 9.89 18.43 1.81
C ARG A 462 10.50 17.04 1.95
N LEU A 463 10.09 16.30 2.97
CA LEU A 463 10.64 14.99 3.30
C LEU A 463 9.54 13.92 3.23
N ASP A 464 9.74 12.91 2.40
CA ASP A 464 8.91 11.70 2.34
C ASP A 464 9.73 10.54 2.93
N LEU A 465 9.40 10.14 4.17
CA LEU A 465 10.20 9.26 5.01
C LEU A 465 9.44 7.95 5.27
N ALA A 466 9.96 6.81 4.79
CA ALA A 466 9.36 5.50 4.96
C ALA A 466 10.30 4.54 5.70
N GLY A 467 9.86 4.01 6.83
CA GLY A 467 10.68 3.11 7.65
C GLY A 467 11.90 3.78 8.24
N VAL A 468 11.77 5.02 8.71
CA VAL A 468 12.90 5.80 9.24
C VAL A 468 12.89 5.75 10.77
N SER A 469 14.03 5.47 11.37
CA SER A 469 14.27 5.57 12.82
C SER A 469 15.10 6.82 13.10
N ILE A 470 14.60 7.70 13.97
CA ILE A 470 15.25 8.99 14.28
C ILE A 470 15.50 9.08 15.78
N GLN A 471 16.76 9.31 16.16
CA GLN A 471 17.16 9.52 17.55
C GLN A 471 17.82 10.88 17.71
N GLY A 472 17.23 11.73 18.55
CA GLY A 472 17.79 13.02 18.92
C GLY A 472 18.07 13.10 20.41
N LYS A 473 19.29 13.50 20.81
CA LYS A 473 19.60 13.74 22.24
C LYS A 473 18.93 15.01 22.77
N GLN A 474 18.65 15.98 21.89
CA GLN A 474 17.93 17.21 22.19
C GLN A 474 16.56 17.24 21.50
N ALA A 475 16.51 16.99 20.20
CA ALA A 475 15.27 16.91 19.42
C ALA A 475 15.44 15.89 18.30
N ALA A 476 14.42 15.07 18.04
CA ALA A 476 14.44 14.17 16.89
C ALA A 476 14.38 14.99 15.59
N ILE A 477 13.49 16.00 15.52
CA ILE A 477 13.38 16.86 14.34
C ILE A 477 13.18 18.32 14.72
N LYS A 478 14.09 19.17 14.29
CA LYS A 478 13.99 20.64 14.37
C LYS A 478 13.58 21.21 13.02
N ILE A 479 12.59 22.11 13.03
CA ILE A 479 12.01 22.71 11.83
C ILE A 479 12.13 24.22 11.93
N ASP A 480 12.99 24.81 11.09
CA ASP A 480 13.25 26.25 11.09
C ASP A 480 12.21 26.98 10.22
N ASN A 481 12.26 26.92 8.88
CA ASN A 481 11.15 27.40 8.05
C ASN A 481 10.13 26.31 7.68
N SER A 482 9.05 26.75 7.02
CA SER A 482 7.87 25.94 6.67
C SER A 482 8.28 24.70 5.90
N SER A 483 8.26 23.56 6.58
CA SER A 483 8.66 22.27 6.02
C SER A 483 7.47 21.30 6.06
N ARG A 484 7.47 20.34 5.14
CA ARG A 484 6.48 19.25 5.11
C ARG A 484 7.17 17.91 5.27
N ILE A 485 6.68 17.09 6.19
CA ILE A 485 7.25 15.79 6.51
C ILE A 485 6.15 14.74 6.45
N LEU A 486 6.28 13.79 5.53
CA LEU A 486 5.43 12.61 5.42
C LEU A 486 6.13 11.43 6.08
N PHE A 487 5.47 10.78 7.03
CA PHE A 487 5.95 9.58 7.69
C PHE A 487 5.13 8.37 7.32
N SER A 488 5.82 7.32 6.87
CA SER A 488 5.26 5.98 6.63
C SER A 488 5.96 4.95 7.51
N VAL A 489 5.31 4.52 8.60
CA VAL A 489 5.79 3.39 9.45
C VAL A 489 7.20 3.65 10.00
N SER A 490 7.36 4.80 10.65
CA SER A 490 8.63 5.28 11.17
C SER A 490 8.59 5.34 12.70
N ASP A 491 9.72 5.56 13.34
CA ASP A 491 9.80 5.83 14.77
C ASP A 491 10.73 7.00 15.06
N MET A 492 10.48 7.66 16.19
CA MET A 492 11.40 8.66 16.69
C MET A 492 11.53 8.60 18.20
N THR A 493 12.71 9.00 18.67
CA THR A 493 13.09 9.05 20.09
C THR A 493 13.83 10.36 20.39
N SER A 494 13.34 11.07 21.40
CA SER A 494 13.96 12.25 21.99
C SER A 494 13.58 12.36 23.48
N PRO A 495 14.13 13.33 24.24
CA PRO A 495 13.73 13.53 25.63
C PRO A 495 12.24 13.84 25.83
N LEU A 496 11.57 14.41 24.82
CA LEU A 496 10.16 14.80 24.90
C LEU A 496 9.21 13.73 24.35
N PHE A 497 9.65 12.93 23.37
CA PHE A 497 8.78 11.96 22.70
C PHE A 497 9.53 10.67 22.38
N THR A 498 8.89 9.53 22.61
CA THR A 498 9.34 8.23 22.12
C THR A 498 8.13 7.48 21.59
N GLY A 499 8.17 7.08 20.34
CA GLY A 499 7.08 6.34 19.74
C GLY A 499 7.13 6.24 18.24
N ASN A 500 6.16 5.52 17.72
CA ASN A 500 5.99 5.32 16.29
C ASN A 500 5.29 6.53 15.66
N VAL A 501 5.58 6.80 14.39
CA VAL A 501 5.11 7.99 13.66
C VAL A 501 4.66 7.60 12.25
N HIS A 502 3.44 8.02 11.93
CA HIS A 502 2.81 7.88 10.62
C HIS A 502 1.89 9.08 10.39
N GLY A 503 1.99 9.76 9.24
CA GLY A 503 1.14 10.89 8.89
C GLY A 503 1.84 12.03 8.13
N ASP A 504 1.07 13.09 7.84
CA ASP A 504 1.53 14.31 7.15
C ASP A 504 1.62 15.47 8.14
N PHE A 505 2.82 16.03 8.28
CA PHE A 505 3.14 17.11 9.20
C PHE A 505 3.61 18.34 8.43
N ARG A 506 3.02 19.49 8.74
CA ARG A 506 3.33 20.79 8.11
C ARG A 506 3.56 21.79 9.22
N GLU A 507 4.81 22.03 9.53
CA GLU A 507 5.21 22.76 10.72
C GLU A 507 6.23 23.84 10.39
N LYS A 508 6.38 24.80 11.31
CA LYS A 508 7.30 25.93 11.19
C LYS A 508 7.74 26.41 12.57
N ASP A 509 8.99 26.85 12.69
CA ASP A 509 9.54 27.52 13.88
C ASP A 509 9.35 26.67 15.16
N ARG A 510 9.56 25.34 15.10
CA ARG A 510 9.32 24.41 16.21
C ARG A 510 10.02 23.05 16.05
N THR A 511 9.95 22.20 17.06
CA THR A 511 10.32 20.78 16.92
C THR A 511 9.10 19.91 16.65
N LEU A 512 9.27 18.81 15.90
CA LEU A 512 8.16 17.87 15.68
C LEU A 512 7.83 17.08 16.94
N ASP A 513 8.84 16.87 17.79
CA ASP A 513 8.74 16.22 19.10
C ASP A 513 7.67 16.88 19.99
N GLU A 514 7.68 18.22 20.07
CA GLU A 514 6.71 19.00 20.83
C GLU A 514 5.29 18.86 20.27
N VAL A 515 5.14 18.87 18.94
CA VAL A 515 3.85 18.70 18.27
C VAL A 515 3.24 17.33 18.60
N LEU A 516 4.06 16.28 18.53
CA LEU A 516 3.62 14.92 18.83
C LEU A 516 3.35 14.72 20.32
N PHE A 517 4.17 15.29 21.19
CA PHE A 517 3.95 15.26 22.64
C PHE A 517 2.61 15.92 23.02
N ALA A 518 2.33 17.12 22.49
CA ALA A 518 1.07 17.83 22.75
C ALA A 518 -0.15 17.06 22.22
N LYS A 519 -0.03 16.45 21.03
CA LYS A 519 -1.09 15.60 20.45
C LYS A 519 -1.42 14.39 21.32
N ASN A 520 -0.41 13.80 21.96
CA ASN A 520 -0.58 12.64 22.85
C ASN A 520 -1.01 13.03 24.27
N ASN A 521 -0.83 14.30 24.67
CA ASN A 521 -1.19 14.81 26.00
C ASN A 521 -2.09 16.07 25.92
N PRO A 522 -3.32 15.96 25.39
CA PRO A 522 -4.19 17.11 25.12
C PRO A 522 -4.72 17.85 26.37
N THR A 523 -4.32 17.46 27.58
CA THR A 523 -4.82 18.00 28.85
C THR A 523 -3.85 18.93 29.58
N GLN A 524 -2.66 19.21 29.03
CA GLN A 524 -1.68 20.11 29.67
C GLN A 524 -1.79 21.59 29.26
N ASP A 525 -2.63 21.94 28.28
CA ASP A 525 -2.91 23.33 27.89
C ASP A 525 -4.36 23.75 28.24
N LYS A 526 -4.70 23.74 29.54
CA LYS A 526 -5.87 24.44 30.07
C LYS A 526 -5.55 25.29 31.27
#